data_AF-A0AAW0LEW1-F1
#
_entry.id   AF-A0AAW0LEW1-F1
#
_cell.length_a   1.000
_cell.length_b   1.000
_cell.length_c   1.000
_cell.angle_alpha   90.00
_cell.angle_beta   90.00
_cell.angle_gamma   90.00
#
_symmetry.space_group_name_H-M   'P 1'
#
loop_
_entity.id
_entity.type
_entity.pdbx_description
1 polymer ?
#
loop_
_entity_poly.entity_id
_entity_poly.type
_entity_poly.pdbx_seq_one_letter_code
_entity_poly.pdbx_strand_id
1 'polypeptide(L)'
;MESATLTSPFEKPIPFSCLQVVKFPTAGFSLRSTIRFLFYRINFPNSLIAFFGAKFSFILWTELRDSNSVVSTESSAFLSLFIGRVRYPIAHTAFSTSSFWISLCFVLGDPAATFGQLPCNSLWGFDERNQQNDLGAVVRSGREILFQAFNWESHKYDWWRNLEMKVPDIAKCGFTSAWLPPATHSFAPQGYVPQNLYSLNSSYGSEHQLRALLQKMKQYKVRAMADIVINHRCGTTQGHGGMYNRYDGIPLPWDEHAVTSCTGGLGNQSTGDNFHGFPNIDHSQQFVRKDITAWLQWLRNSVGFQDFRFDFARGYSAKYVKEYIEGAKPLFSVGEYWDSCNYNGHGLDYNQDNHRQRIINWIDGTGQLSTAFDFTTKGILQEAVKGQLWRLRDPQGKPPGLMGWWPSRAVTFLDNHDTGSTQAHWPFPSNHILEDIHSRSSIRIMEAQPNLYSAIIGENVCMKIGDGSWCPTGREWSLATCGHGYAVWQK
;
A
#
# COMPACT_ATOMS: atom_id res chain seq x y z
N MET A 1 -46.99 4.62 42.98
CA MET A 1 -46.27 3.53 43.67
C MET A 1 -44.84 3.99 43.89
N GLU A 2 -44.16 3.38 44.85
CA GLU A 2 -42.89 3.76 45.46
C GLU A 2 -41.81 4.12 44.42
N SER A 3 -41.06 5.22 44.53
CA SER A 3 -40.24 5.76 45.65
C SER A 3 -39.00 4.91 45.94
N ALA A 4 -37.82 5.50 45.67
CA ALA A 4 -36.53 4.83 45.69
C ALA A 4 -36.02 4.47 47.09
N THR A 5 -34.96 3.65 47.14
CA THR A 5 -33.99 3.68 48.25
C THR A 5 -32.59 3.39 47.73
N LEU A 6 -31.59 4.12 48.21
CA LEU A 6 -30.18 3.87 47.89
C LEU A 6 -29.60 2.82 48.84
N THR A 7 -28.56 2.09 48.40
CA THR A 7 -27.47 1.66 49.31
C THR A 7 -26.18 1.35 48.55
N SER A 8 -25.10 1.91 49.07
CA SER A 8 -23.74 1.34 49.14
C SER A 8 -23.33 1.51 50.63
N PRO A 9 -22.08 1.29 51.11
CA PRO A 9 -20.84 0.77 50.48
C PRO A 9 -20.16 -0.33 51.36
N PHE A 10 -18.83 -0.56 51.23
CA PHE A 10 -17.94 -1.37 52.12
C PHE A 10 -18.15 -2.91 52.08
N GLU A 11 -17.17 -3.82 52.33
CA GLU A 11 -15.69 -3.80 52.26
C GLU A 11 -15.08 -5.24 52.30
N LYS A 12 -13.84 -5.41 51.79
CA LYS A 12 -12.83 -6.42 52.24
C LYS A 12 -13.15 -7.94 51.95
N PRO A 13 -12.24 -8.94 52.22
CA PRO A 13 -11.37 -9.47 51.16
C PRO A 13 -11.08 -11.02 51.24
N ILE A 14 -9.95 -11.48 50.66
CA ILE A 14 -9.23 -12.77 50.92
C ILE A 14 -9.87 -14.02 50.25
N PRO A 15 -9.10 -15.01 49.72
CA PRO A 15 -7.75 -15.41 50.13
C PRO A 15 -6.62 -15.44 49.08
N PHE A 16 -5.39 -15.45 49.61
CA PHE A 16 -4.14 -15.82 48.94
C PHE A 16 -3.97 -17.35 48.88
N SER A 17 -3.05 -17.84 48.04
CA SER A 17 -2.81 -19.26 47.72
C SER A 17 -2.03 -19.35 46.38
N CYS A 18 -0.71 -19.61 46.24
CA CYS A 18 0.35 -19.96 47.18
C CYS A 18 1.72 -19.38 46.75
N LEU A 19 2.81 -20.01 47.22
CA LEU A 19 4.22 -19.74 46.95
C LEU A 19 4.71 -20.39 45.63
N GLN A 20 5.90 -20.12 45.07
CA GLN A 20 7.21 -19.95 45.74
C GLN A 20 8.11 -18.82 45.22
N VAL A 21 8.95 -18.35 46.13
CA VAL A 21 10.16 -17.55 45.89
C VAL A 21 11.36 -18.40 46.28
N VAL A 22 12.42 -18.40 45.47
CA VAL A 22 13.75 -18.90 45.87
C VAL A 22 14.67 -17.72 46.17
N LYS A 23 15.35 -17.76 47.32
CA LYS A 23 16.38 -16.80 47.75
C LYS A 23 17.56 -17.55 48.34
N PHE A 24 18.78 -17.05 48.10
CA PHE A 24 19.97 -17.37 48.88
C PHE A 24 20.44 -16.12 49.66
N PRO A 25 21.18 -16.26 50.78
CA PRO A 25 21.39 -15.15 51.73
C PRO A 25 22.82 -14.57 51.77
N THR A 26 22.89 -13.23 51.65
CA THR A 26 23.73 -12.26 52.40
C THR A 26 25.24 -12.52 52.66
N ALA A 27 26.09 -11.66 52.07
CA ALA A 27 27.05 -10.74 52.72
C ALA A 27 27.81 -9.92 51.64
N GLY A 28 28.21 -8.65 51.81
CA GLY A 28 27.89 -7.63 52.81
C GLY A 28 28.60 -6.29 52.47
N PHE A 29 27.92 -5.14 52.64
CA PHE A 29 28.37 -3.76 52.32
C PHE A 29 28.73 -3.45 50.85
N SER A 30 28.74 -2.20 50.36
CA SER A 30 27.85 -1.04 50.64
C SER A 30 28.05 0.10 49.63
N LEU A 31 27.28 0.15 48.55
CA LEU A 31 26.69 1.40 48.00
C LEU A 31 25.69 1.10 46.87
N ARG A 32 24.82 2.07 46.59
CA ARG A 32 23.77 2.03 45.56
C ARG A 32 24.37 2.62 44.25
N SER A 33 23.92 2.28 43.03
CA SER A 33 22.57 1.87 42.67
C SER A 33 22.53 0.89 41.48
N THR A 34 21.81 -0.23 41.63
CA THR A 34 21.36 -1.03 40.49
C THR A 34 20.13 -0.38 39.87
N ILE A 35 20.24 0.17 38.66
CA ILE A 35 19.07 0.52 37.85
C ILE A 35 18.77 -0.62 36.88
N ARG A 36 17.94 -1.56 37.33
CA ARG A 36 17.01 -2.25 36.44
C ARG A 36 15.75 -1.41 36.40
N PHE A 37 15.19 -1.19 35.21
CA PHE A 37 13.72 -1.15 35.09
C PHE A 37 13.28 -2.02 33.92
N LEU A 38 12.25 -2.81 34.19
CA LEU A 38 11.61 -3.68 33.22
C LEU A 38 10.42 -2.92 32.61
N PHE A 39 10.15 -3.16 31.33
CA PHE A 39 8.92 -2.76 30.65
C PHE A 39 7.67 -3.22 31.42
N TYR A 40 6.52 -2.58 31.18
CA TYR A 40 5.28 -3.36 30.99
C TYR A 40 4.18 -2.67 30.16
N ARG A 41 3.58 -3.49 29.29
CA ARG A 41 2.15 -3.59 28.98
C ARG A 41 1.38 -2.34 28.52
N ILE A 42 1.15 -2.27 27.21
CA ILE A 42 0.03 -1.52 26.62
C ILE A 42 -1.23 -2.41 26.68
N ASN A 43 -2.34 -1.88 27.19
CA ASN A 43 -3.69 -2.45 27.01
C ASN A 43 -4.46 -1.56 26.01
N PHE A 44 -5.28 -2.14 25.14
CA PHE A 44 -6.11 -1.41 24.18
C PHE A 44 -7.41 -0.88 24.83
N PRO A 45 -7.80 0.39 24.59
CA PRO A 45 -9.15 0.89 24.82
C PRO A 45 -10.00 0.86 23.52
N ASN A 46 -11.32 0.80 23.68
CA ASN A 46 -12.27 0.70 22.55
C ASN A 46 -12.46 2.04 21.81
N SER A 47 -12.14 2.08 20.52
CA SER A 47 -12.51 3.21 19.64
C SER A 47 -12.69 2.77 18.17
N LEU A 48 -13.56 1.79 17.91
CA LEU A 48 -13.88 1.31 16.55
C LEU A 48 -15.37 0.93 16.43
N ILE A 49 -16.25 1.74 17.03
CA ILE A 49 -17.70 1.55 16.98
C ILE A 49 -18.40 2.90 16.77
N ALA A 50 -19.11 3.01 15.64
CA ALA A 50 -20.25 3.90 15.37
C ALA A 50 -20.05 5.43 15.32
N PHE A 51 -20.69 6.16 14.39
CA PHE A 51 -21.28 5.79 13.09
C PHE A 51 -21.44 7.09 12.25
N PHE A 52 -22.33 7.10 11.26
CA PHE A 52 -22.91 8.33 10.69
C PHE A 52 -23.32 9.34 11.78
N GLY A 53 -22.85 10.58 11.67
CA GLY A 53 -23.52 11.77 12.23
C GLY A 53 -23.45 11.99 13.75
N ALA A 54 -22.38 12.64 14.23
CA ALA A 54 -22.39 13.35 15.52
C ALA A 54 -21.54 14.64 15.46
N LYS A 55 -22.06 15.73 16.04
CA LYS A 55 -21.24 16.87 16.49
C LYS A 55 -20.86 16.63 17.94
N PHE A 56 -19.59 16.85 18.31
CA PHE A 56 -19.22 17.81 19.36
C PHE A 56 -17.69 17.95 19.42
N SER A 57 -17.21 19.18 19.62
CA SER A 57 -15.79 19.50 19.81
C SER A 57 -15.55 19.95 21.24
N PHE A 58 -14.41 19.61 21.83
CA PHE A 58 -13.74 20.42 22.84
C PHE A 58 -12.21 20.32 22.69
N ILE A 59 -11.48 21.27 23.31
CA ILE A 59 -10.21 21.80 22.78
C ILE A 59 -9.20 22.12 23.89
N LEU A 60 -7.94 21.71 23.67
CA LEU A 60 -6.69 22.15 24.36
C LEU A 60 -6.60 21.85 25.89
N TRP A 61 -5.46 22.01 26.61
CA TRP A 61 -4.48 23.13 26.60
C TRP A 61 -3.10 22.74 27.23
N THR A 62 -2.01 23.39 26.74
CA THR A 62 -0.74 23.79 27.43
C THR A 62 0.23 22.76 28.10
N GLU A 63 1.50 23.09 28.46
CA GLU A 63 2.26 24.37 28.33
C GLU A 63 3.78 24.20 28.00
N LEU A 64 4.41 25.33 27.64
CA LEU A 64 5.86 25.59 27.56
C LEU A 64 6.52 25.77 28.95
N ARG A 65 7.87 25.70 28.98
CA ARG A 65 8.71 26.69 29.70
C ARG A 65 10.19 26.55 29.28
N ASP A 66 10.89 27.68 29.24
CA ASP A 66 12.36 27.78 29.19
C ASP A 66 12.93 28.06 30.58
N SER A 67 14.27 28.00 30.72
CA SER A 67 14.97 28.70 31.80
C SER A 67 16.43 29.08 31.49
N ASN A 68 16.61 30.30 30.96
CA ASN A 68 17.61 31.32 31.36
C ASN A 68 19.13 31.02 31.20
N SER A 69 20.03 32.01 31.02
CA SER A 69 19.97 33.48 31.24
C SER A 69 21.03 34.19 30.33
N VAL A 70 21.14 35.51 30.11
CA VAL A 70 20.46 36.77 30.54
C VAL A 70 20.89 37.93 29.60
N VAL A 71 20.32 39.15 29.73
CA VAL A 71 20.76 40.45 29.13
C VAL A 71 20.58 40.57 27.59
N SER A 72 19.96 41.63 27.04
CA SER A 72 19.16 42.76 27.59
C SER A 72 18.31 43.44 26.48
N THR A 73 17.37 44.33 26.88
CA THR A 73 16.85 45.50 26.11
C THR A 73 16.13 45.25 24.75
N GLU A 74 14.98 45.86 24.41
CA GLU A 74 14.10 46.81 25.12
C GLU A 74 12.70 46.94 24.46
N SER A 75 11.76 47.62 25.14
CA SER A 75 10.69 48.49 24.60
C SER A 75 9.62 48.01 23.60
N SER A 76 8.39 47.77 24.13
CA SER A 76 7.07 48.26 23.61
C SER A 76 6.51 47.71 22.25
N ALA A 77 5.21 47.72 21.92
CA ALA A 77 3.99 48.23 22.58
C ALA A 77 2.67 47.60 22.01
N PHE A 78 1.57 47.66 22.80
CA PHE A 78 0.12 47.66 22.44
C PHE A 78 -0.48 46.55 21.53
N LEU A 79 -1.50 45.80 22.00
CA LEU A 79 -2.96 46.10 21.96
C LEU A 79 -3.54 46.10 20.52
N SER A 80 -4.62 45.37 20.18
CA SER A 80 -5.81 45.09 21.00
C SER A 80 -6.56 43.81 20.63
N LEU A 81 -7.29 43.23 21.60
CA LEU A 81 -8.34 42.23 21.39
C LEU A 81 -9.67 42.82 21.88
N PHE A 82 -10.77 42.66 21.13
CA PHE A 82 -12.11 43.08 21.58
C PHE A 82 -12.98 41.87 21.95
N ILE A 83 -13.81 42.02 22.99
CA ILE A 83 -14.40 40.89 23.74
C ILE A 83 -15.91 41.06 23.96
N GLY A 84 -16.67 39.99 23.78
CA GLY A 84 -18.02 39.74 24.35
C GLY A 84 -18.10 38.26 24.77
N ARG A 85 -17.92 37.80 26.03
CA ARG A 85 -18.34 38.23 27.39
C ARG A 85 -19.80 37.83 27.69
N VAL A 86 -20.05 36.84 28.56
CA VAL A 86 -20.59 36.91 29.96
C VAL A 86 -21.01 35.47 30.36
N ARG A 87 -20.92 34.86 31.57
CA ARG A 87 -20.26 35.08 32.90
C ARG A 87 -20.00 33.67 33.53
N TYR A 88 -19.00 33.39 34.38
CA TYR A 88 -18.86 33.56 35.87
C TYR A 88 -19.97 32.93 36.75
N PRO A 89 -19.72 32.41 37.99
CA PRO A 89 -18.56 32.63 38.92
C PRO A 89 -17.78 31.33 39.39
N ILE A 90 -16.46 31.36 39.77
CA ILE A 90 -15.77 31.59 41.10
C ILE A 90 -15.97 30.42 42.12
N ALA A 91 -14.99 29.85 42.89
CA ALA A 91 -13.63 30.28 43.34
C ALA A 91 -12.57 29.16 43.59
N HIS A 92 -11.29 29.56 43.53
CA HIS A 92 -10.05 29.22 44.31
C HIS A 92 -10.03 28.09 45.39
N THR A 93 -8.92 27.38 45.65
CA THR A 93 -7.59 27.90 46.15
C THR A 93 -6.31 27.08 45.78
N ALA A 94 -5.14 27.67 46.13
CA ALA A 94 -3.74 27.32 45.76
C ALA A 94 -3.13 26.09 46.53
N PHE A 95 -1.95 25.52 46.22
CA PHE A 95 -0.60 26.13 46.11
C PHE A 95 0.45 25.36 45.23
N SER A 96 1.38 26.14 44.63
CA SER A 96 2.83 25.93 44.27
C SER A 96 3.48 24.53 44.34
N THR A 97 4.35 24.08 43.40
CA THR A 97 5.73 24.60 43.12
C THR A 97 6.30 24.16 41.72
N SER A 98 7.62 24.28 41.45
CA SER A 98 8.31 24.12 40.15
C SER A 98 9.82 23.73 40.34
N SER A 99 10.69 23.45 39.35
CA SER A 99 10.68 23.78 37.91
C SER A 99 11.24 22.67 36.96
N PHE A 100 12.31 22.90 36.16
CA PHE A 100 12.38 22.50 34.73
C PHE A 100 13.80 22.08 34.20
N TRP A 101 13.86 21.03 33.33
CA TRP A 101 14.86 20.66 32.26
C TRP A 101 16.37 20.53 32.69
N ILE A 102 17.38 20.11 31.90
CA ILE A 102 17.82 20.34 30.50
C ILE A 102 18.61 19.11 29.94
N SER A 103 18.68 18.97 28.60
CA SER A 103 19.61 18.05 27.88
C SER A 103 20.80 18.80 27.24
N LEU A 104 21.97 18.16 27.13
CA LEU A 104 23.12 18.70 26.40
C LEU A 104 23.95 17.62 25.66
N CYS A 105 24.62 18.03 24.58
CA CYS A 105 25.71 17.33 23.87
C CYS A 105 26.93 18.30 23.84
N PHE A 106 28.19 17.90 23.64
CA PHE A 106 28.75 17.10 22.54
C PHE A 106 30.09 16.39 22.89
N VAL A 107 30.68 15.76 21.86
CA VAL A 107 31.82 14.83 21.80
C VAL A 107 33.21 15.47 21.98
N LEU A 108 34.18 14.69 22.52
CA LEU A 108 35.64 14.54 22.18
C LEU A 108 36.39 14.05 23.45
N GLY A 109 37.41 13.18 23.44
CA GLY A 109 38.08 12.39 22.39
C GLY A 109 39.01 11.31 23.01
N ASP A 110 39.64 10.45 22.19
CA ASP A 110 40.52 9.32 22.59
C ASP A 110 41.90 9.80 23.13
N PRO A 111 42.61 9.07 24.02
CA PRO A 111 43.51 8.00 23.54
C PRO A 111 43.71 6.78 24.50
N ALA A 112 43.86 5.56 23.94
CA ALA A 112 45.10 4.74 23.98
C ALA A 112 44.90 3.20 23.94
N ALA A 113 45.25 2.61 22.78
CA ALA A 113 45.92 1.32 22.53
C ALA A 113 45.69 0.05 23.42
N THR A 114 45.36 -1.04 22.71
CA THR A 114 45.72 -2.46 22.98
C THR A 114 45.26 -3.13 24.28
N PHE A 115 44.23 -3.99 24.17
CA PHE A 115 44.42 -5.45 24.14
C PHE A 115 43.29 -6.10 23.32
N GLY A 116 43.57 -7.18 22.59
CA GLY A 116 42.64 -7.72 21.59
C GLY A 116 41.90 -8.98 22.02
N GLN A 117 40.57 -9.02 21.78
CA GLN A 117 39.76 -10.24 21.72
C GLN A 117 38.58 -10.05 20.75
N LEU A 118 38.26 -11.09 19.97
CA LEU A 118 37.08 -11.14 19.09
C LEU A 118 35.81 -11.28 19.94
N PRO A 119 34.65 -10.74 19.49
CA PRO A 119 33.68 -11.69 18.90
C PRO A 119 32.76 -11.12 17.80
N CYS A 120 32.14 -12.07 17.07
CA CYS A 120 30.81 -12.01 16.44
C CYS A 120 30.42 -10.73 15.67
N ASN A 121 30.60 -10.74 14.35
CA ASN A 121 29.93 -9.80 13.44
C ASN A 121 29.50 -10.51 12.15
N SER A 122 28.41 -11.29 12.23
CA SER A 122 27.87 -12.05 11.09
C SER A 122 26.34 -12.26 11.17
N LEU A 123 25.59 -11.20 11.50
CA LEU A 123 24.13 -11.12 11.42
C LEU A 123 23.72 -9.64 11.27
N TRP A 124 22.75 -9.35 10.39
CA TRP A 124 22.12 -8.03 10.20
C TRP A 124 22.96 -6.89 9.59
N GLY A 125 23.83 -7.20 8.62
CA GLY A 125 24.39 -6.20 7.69
C GLY A 125 23.52 -6.01 6.43
N PHE A 126 22.49 -5.16 6.48
CA PHE A 126 21.73 -4.74 5.28
C PHE A 126 22.42 -3.54 4.61
N ASP A 127 23.19 -3.77 3.53
CA ASP A 127 23.78 -2.67 2.73
C ASP A 127 22.79 -2.19 1.66
N GLU A 128 22.09 -1.09 1.95
CA GLU A 128 21.07 -0.49 1.07
C GLU A 128 21.62 -0.08 -0.31
N ARG A 129 22.95 0.09 -0.46
CA ARG A 129 23.58 0.59 -1.70
C ARG A 129 23.54 -0.42 -2.86
N ASN A 130 23.38 -1.71 -2.60
CA ASN A 130 23.39 -2.74 -3.64
C ASN A 130 22.00 -3.02 -4.26
N GLN A 131 20.89 -2.66 -3.61
CA GLN A 131 19.55 -2.89 -4.20
C GLN A 131 19.22 -1.97 -5.37
N GLN A 132 19.91 -0.83 -5.50
CA GLN A 132 19.59 0.20 -6.49
C GLN A 132 19.93 -0.18 -7.95
N ASN A 133 20.70 -1.27 -8.15
CA ASN A 133 21.12 -1.77 -9.46
C ASN A 133 20.50 -3.13 -9.86
N ASP A 134 19.76 -3.81 -8.98
CA ASP A 134 19.21 -5.14 -9.25
C ASP A 134 17.68 -5.12 -9.36
N LEU A 135 17.21 -4.93 -10.60
CA LEU A 135 15.78 -4.91 -10.98
C LEU A 135 15.03 -6.21 -10.62
N GLY A 136 15.74 -7.32 -10.36
CA GLY A 136 15.13 -8.58 -9.95
C GLY A 136 15.06 -8.76 -8.43
N ALA A 137 15.78 -7.96 -7.63
CA ALA A 137 15.99 -8.22 -6.20
C ALA A 137 14.68 -8.23 -5.38
N VAL A 138 13.74 -7.34 -5.69
CA VAL A 138 12.42 -7.30 -5.05
C VAL A 138 11.64 -8.58 -5.37
N VAL A 139 11.48 -8.91 -6.65
CA VAL A 139 10.75 -10.12 -7.12
C VAL A 139 11.37 -11.43 -6.60
N ARG A 140 12.66 -11.45 -6.21
CA ARG A 140 13.28 -12.63 -5.57
C ARG A 140 12.80 -12.88 -4.14
N SER A 141 12.43 -11.84 -3.38
CA SER A 141 11.94 -11.97 -2.00
C SER A 141 10.59 -12.70 -1.96
N GLY A 142 9.65 -12.27 -2.82
CA GLY A 142 8.28 -12.79 -2.87
C GLY A 142 7.37 -12.30 -1.75
N ARG A 143 7.89 -11.53 -0.77
CA ARG A 143 7.14 -11.01 0.39
C ARG A 143 6.43 -9.69 0.11
N GLU A 144 6.26 -9.35 -1.17
CA GLU A 144 5.72 -8.07 -1.60
C GLU A 144 4.20 -8.03 -1.46
N ILE A 145 3.71 -7.55 -0.31
CA ILE A 145 2.30 -7.19 -0.15
C ILE A 145 2.09 -5.79 -0.76
N LEU A 146 1.10 -5.65 -1.64
CA LEU A 146 0.72 -4.42 -2.35
C LEU A 146 -0.63 -3.91 -1.86
N PHE A 147 -0.80 -2.59 -1.80
CA PHE A 147 -2.06 -1.91 -1.46
C PHE A 147 -2.50 -0.97 -2.59
N GLN A 148 -3.72 -1.11 -3.13
CA GLN A 148 -4.29 -0.06 -3.99
C GLN A 148 -4.77 1.09 -3.10
N ALA A 149 -4.02 2.19 -3.09
CA ALA A 149 -4.23 3.30 -2.16
C ALA A 149 -5.18 4.38 -2.71
N PHE A 150 -6.24 3.96 -3.41
CA PHE A 150 -7.32 4.80 -3.92
C PHE A 150 -8.51 3.95 -4.35
N ASN A 151 -9.63 4.62 -4.61
CA ASN A 151 -10.79 4.07 -5.31
C ASN A 151 -11.27 5.10 -6.35
N TRP A 152 -12.33 4.78 -7.11
CA TRP A 152 -12.81 5.65 -8.19
C TRP A 152 -13.34 7.02 -7.71
N GLU A 153 -13.73 7.13 -6.44
CA GLU A 153 -14.24 8.35 -5.82
C GLU A 153 -13.13 9.20 -5.17
N SER A 154 -11.90 8.67 -5.01
CA SER A 154 -10.79 9.33 -4.31
C SER A 154 -10.46 10.74 -4.84
N HIS A 155 -10.74 11.02 -6.12
CA HIS A 155 -10.50 12.31 -6.76
C HIS A 155 -11.40 13.46 -6.24
N LYS A 156 -12.40 13.15 -5.40
CA LYS A 156 -13.38 14.11 -4.85
C LYS A 156 -12.94 14.67 -3.49
N TYR A 157 -11.72 14.36 -3.05
CA TYR A 157 -11.19 14.65 -1.72
C TYR A 157 -9.72 15.11 -1.80
N ASP A 158 -9.22 15.68 -0.69
CA ASP A 158 -7.80 16.00 -0.49
C ASP A 158 -6.96 14.72 -0.30
N TRP A 159 -6.84 13.93 -1.37
CA TRP A 159 -6.44 12.54 -1.31
C TRP A 159 -5.00 12.34 -0.88
N TRP A 160 -4.07 13.18 -1.36
CA TRP A 160 -2.68 13.12 -0.93
C TRP A 160 -2.55 13.32 0.58
N ARG A 161 -3.24 14.30 1.18
CA ARG A 161 -3.21 14.51 2.64
C ARG A 161 -3.91 13.38 3.41
N ASN A 162 -5.05 12.90 2.91
CA ASN A 162 -5.78 11.78 3.51
C ASN A 162 -4.92 10.50 3.58
N LEU A 163 -4.23 10.18 2.49
CA LEU A 163 -3.35 9.02 2.42
C LEU A 163 -2.06 9.24 3.22
N GLU A 164 -1.51 10.46 3.24
CA GLU A 164 -0.34 10.84 4.05
C GLU A 164 -0.59 10.60 5.55
N MET A 165 -1.82 10.84 6.04
CA MET A 165 -2.23 10.46 7.41
C MET A 165 -2.33 8.95 7.63
N LYS A 166 -2.48 8.14 6.57
CA LYS A 166 -2.66 6.67 6.64
C LYS A 166 -1.41 5.84 6.36
N VAL A 167 -0.32 6.44 5.87
CA VAL A 167 0.98 5.77 5.72
C VAL A 167 1.41 4.94 6.97
N PRO A 168 1.26 5.43 8.22
CA PRO A 168 1.66 4.65 9.41
C PRO A 168 0.80 3.40 9.64
N ASP A 169 -0.50 3.47 9.34
CA ASP A 169 -1.42 2.33 9.44
C ASP A 169 -1.09 1.29 8.36
N ILE A 170 -0.86 1.75 7.12
CA ILE A 170 -0.48 0.92 5.97
C ILE A 170 0.82 0.14 6.25
N ALA A 171 1.86 0.82 6.76
CA ALA A 171 3.11 0.16 7.12
C ALA A 171 2.94 -0.85 8.27
N LYS A 172 2.02 -0.59 9.21
CA LYS A 172 1.71 -1.47 10.34
C LYS A 172 0.98 -2.76 9.92
N CYS A 173 0.20 -2.71 8.84
CA CYS A 173 -0.36 -3.89 8.16
C CYS A 173 0.65 -4.61 7.23
N GLY A 174 1.94 -4.30 7.31
CA GLY A 174 2.98 -5.00 6.54
C GLY A 174 2.99 -4.72 5.04
N PHE A 175 2.17 -3.78 4.54
CA PHE A 175 2.17 -3.41 3.13
C PHE A 175 3.53 -2.84 2.70
N THR A 176 4.15 -3.48 1.71
CA THR A 176 5.51 -3.16 1.25
C THR A 176 5.53 -2.08 0.16
N SER A 177 4.42 -1.93 -0.56
CA SER A 177 4.26 -0.96 -1.64
C SER A 177 2.79 -0.52 -1.73
N ALA A 178 2.54 0.74 -2.07
CA ALA A 178 1.20 1.25 -2.26
C ALA A 178 1.08 1.95 -3.63
N TRP A 179 0.11 1.49 -4.41
CA TRP A 179 -0.26 2.00 -5.74
C TRP A 179 -1.10 3.26 -5.57
N LEU A 180 -0.52 4.38 -6.00
CA LEU A 180 -1.16 5.69 -6.04
C LEU A 180 -1.85 5.87 -7.40
N PRO A 181 -2.98 6.57 -7.49
CA PRO A 181 -3.66 6.85 -8.76
C PRO A 181 -2.79 7.74 -9.67
N PRO A 182 -3.14 7.91 -10.96
CA PRO A 182 -2.33 8.70 -11.89
C PRO A 182 -2.19 10.16 -11.39
N ALA A 183 -0.99 10.48 -10.91
CA ALA A 183 -0.72 11.73 -10.19
C ALA A 183 -0.63 12.97 -11.11
N THR A 184 -0.78 12.77 -12.41
CA THR A 184 -0.54 13.71 -13.50
C THR A 184 -1.78 14.56 -13.81
N HIS A 185 -1.59 15.77 -14.34
CA HIS A 185 -2.66 16.59 -14.87
C HIS A 185 -3.39 15.90 -16.03
N SER A 186 -4.68 15.62 -15.80
CA SER A 186 -5.57 14.84 -16.67
C SER A 186 -6.87 15.60 -16.91
N PHE A 187 -7.46 15.40 -18.09
CA PHE A 187 -8.76 15.95 -18.46
C PHE A 187 -9.90 15.31 -17.65
N ALA A 188 -9.83 14.00 -17.42
CA ALA A 188 -10.71 13.30 -16.49
C ALA A 188 -10.12 13.37 -15.07
N PRO A 189 -10.90 13.68 -14.02
CA PRO A 189 -10.34 13.91 -12.69
C PRO A 189 -9.79 12.63 -12.01
N GLN A 190 -10.13 11.45 -12.53
CA GLN A 190 -9.55 10.17 -12.11
C GLN A 190 -8.10 9.93 -12.60
N GLY A 191 -7.52 10.84 -13.39
CA GLY A 191 -6.14 10.73 -13.87
C GLY A 191 -5.94 9.97 -15.19
N TYR A 192 -6.88 9.10 -15.58
CA TYR A 192 -6.78 8.23 -16.77
C TYR A 192 -6.97 8.89 -18.14
N VAL A 193 -6.95 10.22 -18.23
CA VAL A 193 -6.96 10.96 -19.50
C VAL A 193 -5.87 12.04 -19.45
N PRO A 194 -4.58 11.65 -19.34
CA PRO A 194 -3.47 12.57 -19.09
C PRO A 194 -3.27 13.55 -20.24
N GLN A 195 -2.82 14.77 -19.91
CA GLN A 195 -2.52 15.83 -20.89
C GLN A 195 -1.11 16.39 -20.70
N ASN A 196 -0.78 16.91 -19.51
CA ASN A 196 0.54 17.47 -19.20
C ASN A 196 1.30 16.57 -18.23
N LEU A 197 2.13 15.67 -18.77
CA LEU A 197 2.86 14.65 -18.01
C LEU A 197 3.78 15.22 -16.91
N TYR A 198 4.29 16.45 -17.08
CA TYR A 198 5.17 17.09 -16.10
C TYR A 198 4.44 17.96 -15.06
N SER A 199 3.10 18.06 -15.12
CA SER A 199 2.31 18.70 -14.06
C SER A 199 1.75 17.64 -13.12
N LEU A 200 2.16 17.70 -11.84
CA LEU A 200 1.68 16.83 -10.77
C LEU A 200 0.60 17.47 -9.89
N ASN A 201 0.03 18.59 -10.35
CA ASN A 201 -1.17 19.18 -9.77
C ASN A 201 -2.38 18.51 -10.43
N SER A 202 -3.02 17.61 -9.69
CA SER A 202 -4.14 16.78 -10.14
C SER A 202 -5.32 16.88 -9.17
N SER A 203 -6.47 16.28 -9.50
CA SER A 203 -7.66 16.31 -8.63
C SER A 203 -7.45 15.63 -7.26
N TYR A 204 -6.39 14.83 -7.11
CA TYR A 204 -5.99 14.21 -5.84
C TYR A 204 -5.21 15.16 -4.90
N GLY A 205 -4.74 16.31 -5.41
CA GLY A 205 -4.01 17.33 -4.68
C GLY A 205 -2.81 17.90 -5.44
N SER A 206 -2.10 18.85 -4.80
CA SER A 206 -0.94 19.53 -5.38
C SER A 206 0.33 18.68 -5.37
N GLU A 207 1.29 19.04 -6.24
CA GLU A 207 2.61 18.40 -6.30
C GLU A 207 3.35 18.44 -4.95
N HIS A 208 3.21 19.52 -4.19
CA HIS A 208 3.82 19.64 -2.86
C HIS A 208 3.29 18.59 -1.88
N GLN A 209 1.97 18.35 -1.88
CA GLN A 209 1.33 17.34 -1.04
C GLN A 209 1.70 15.92 -1.48
N LEU A 210 1.80 15.67 -2.79
CA LEU A 210 2.30 14.41 -3.33
C LEU A 210 3.74 14.14 -2.86
N ARG A 211 4.63 15.14 -2.95
CA ARG A 211 6.03 15.01 -2.50
C ARG A 211 6.14 14.75 -0.99
N ALA A 212 5.29 15.39 -0.18
CA ALA A 212 5.22 15.12 1.26
C ALA A 212 4.74 13.68 1.56
N LEU A 213 3.71 13.20 0.84
CA LEU A 213 3.25 11.81 0.90
C LEU A 213 4.38 10.83 0.53
N LEU A 214 5.05 11.03 -0.61
CA LEU A 214 6.16 10.18 -1.06
C LEU A 214 7.32 10.14 -0.05
N GLN A 215 7.69 11.29 0.52
CA GLN A 215 8.70 11.36 1.58
C GLN A 215 8.30 10.56 2.83
N LYS A 216 7.03 10.63 3.23
CA LYS A 216 6.52 9.90 4.40
C LYS A 216 6.39 8.40 4.13
N MET A 217 5.95 7.99 2.95
CA MET A 217 5.95 6.59 2.51
C MET A 217 7.36 6.00 2.62
N LYS A 218 8.37 6.70 2.10
CA LYS A 218 9.79 6.34 2.24
C LYS A 218 10.25 6.25 3.71
N GLN A 219 9.86 7.20 4.57
CA GLN A 219 10.17 7.16 6.00
C GLN A 219 9.63 5.88 6.69
N TYR A 220 8.43 5.45 6.32
CA TYR A 220 7.79 4.25 6.84
C TYR A 220 8.11 2.97 6.05
N LYS A 221 9.07 3.04 5.11
CA LYS A 221 9.53 1.93 4.25
C LYS A 221 8.46 1.31 3.34
N VAL A 222 7.35 2.01 3.12
CA VAL A 222 6.35 1.67 2.10
C VAL A 222 6.81 2.27 0.77
N ARG A 223 6.99 1.45 -0.27
CA ARG A 223 7.35 1.95 -1.60
C ARG A 223 6.15 2.64 -2.25
N ALA A 224 6.40 3.74 -2.95
CA ALA A 224 5.37 4.40 -3.75
C ALA A 224 5.37 3.86 -5.18
N MET A 225 4.22 3.34 -5.61
CA MET A 225 3.98 2.90 -6.98
C MET A 225 3.19 3.95 -7.74
N ALA A 226 3.75 4.48 -8.83
CA ALA A 226 3.03 5.39 -9.73
C ALA A 226 2.16 4.60 -10.71
N ASP A 227 0.97 5.13 -11.00
CA ASP A 227 0.19 4.72 -12.16
C ASP A 227 0.69 5.42 -13.43
N ILE A 228 0.99 4.62 -14.46
CA ILE A 228 1.66 5.02 -15.69
C ILE A 228 0.68 4.90 -16.87
N VAL A 229 -0.11 5.95 -17.05
CA VAL A 229 -1.05 6.11 -18.18
C VAL A 229 -0.31 6.72 -19.36
N ILE A 230 0.06 5.88 -20.33
CA ILE A 230 0.86 6.28 -21.51
C ILE A 230 0.32 5.80 -22.86
N ASN A 231 -0.68 4.91 -22.88
CA ASN A 231 -1.28 4.40 -24.12
C ASN A 231 -1.94 5.53 -24.94
N HIS A 232 -2.59 6.47 -24.26
CA HIS A 232 -3.35 7.56 -24.85
C HIS A 232 -3.13 8.85 -24.06
N ARG A 233 -3.24 9.99 -24.75
CA ARG A 233 -2.97 11.32 -24.17
C ARG A 233 -3.88 12.36 -24.83
N CYS A 234 -4.60 13.14 -24.04
CA CYS A 234 -5.47 14.21 -24.56
C CYS A 234 -4.62 15.38 -25.09
N GLY A 235 -4.88 15.80 -26.33
CA GLY A 235 -4.23 16.99 -26.91
C GLY A 235 -4.67 18.29 -26.23
N THR A 236 -3.93 19.37 -26.47
CA THR A 236 -4.29 20.74 -26.09
C THR A 236 -4.93 21.51 -27.25
N THR A 237 -4.68 21.06 -28.48
CA THR A 237 -4.90 21.81 -29.72
C THR A 237 -5.32 20.88 -30.85
N GLN A 238 -6.04 21.43 -31.83
CA GLN A 238 -6.51 20.69 -33.00
C GLN A 238 -5.43 20.67 -34.10
N GLY A 239 -5.12 19.49 -34.61
CA GLY A 239 -4.26 19.30 -35.78
C GLY A 239 -5.04 18.73 -36.97
N HIS A 240 -4.39 17.87 -37.75
CA HIS A 240 -4.99 17.19 -38.90
C HIS A 240 -6.33 16.54 -38.55
N GLY A 241 -7.31 16.68 -39.46
CA GLY A 241 -8.67 16.18 -39.28
C GLY A 241 -9.52 16.93 -38.24
N GLY A 242 -9.00 17.99 -37.60
CA GLY A 242 -9.70 18.71 -36.53
C GLY A 242 -9.76 17.95 -35.19
N MET A 243 -9.00 16.86 -35.07
CA MET A 243 -8.86 16.09 -33.83
C MET A 243 -7.97 16.82 -32.83
N TYR A 244 -8.23 16.69 -31.52
CA TYR A 244 -7.34 17.19 -30.47
C TYR A 244 -6.12 16.25 -30.30
N ASN A 245 -5.25 16.24 -31.31
CA ASN A 245 -4.11 15.34 -31.50
C ASN A 245 -2.74 16.05 -31.39
N ARG A 246 -2.72 17.36 -31.11
CA ARG A 246 -1.51 18.16 -30.87
C ARG A 246 -1.36 18.53 -29.40
N TYR A 247 -0.12 18.69 -28.95
CA TYR A 247 0.22 18.96 -27.55
C TYR A 247 0.92 20.33 -27.37
N ASP A 248 0.58 21.30 -28.21
CA ASP A 248 1.15 22.65 -28.18
C ASP A 248 0.98 23.34 -26.80
N GLY A 249 1.95 24.16 -26.41
CA GLY A 249 1.90 24.98 -25.20
C GLY A 249 2.24 24.27 -23.88
N ILE A 250 2.50 22.96 -23.88
CA ILE A 250 2.85 22.17 -22.68
C ILE A 250 4.15 21.37 -22.86
N PRO A 251 4.78 20.89 -21.77
CA PRO A 251 5.86 19.91 -21.83
C PRO A 251 5.51 18.67 -22.67
N LEU A 252 6.53 18.17 -23.38
CA LEU A 252 6.39 17.21 -24.48
C LEU A 252 5.40 17.71 -25.56
N PRO A 253 5.73 18.83 -26.26
CA PRO A 253 4.89 19.44 -27.28
C PRO A 253 4.98 18.67 -28.59
N TRP A 254 4.47 17.45 -28.58
CA TRP A 254 4.40 16.62 -29.78
C TRP A 254 3.34 17.13 -30.76
N ASP A 255 3.54 16.82 -32.03
CA ASP A 255 2.57 17.00 -33.10
C ASP A 255 1.82 15.68 -33.39
N GLU A 256 1.04 15.68 -34.48
CA GLU A 256 0.26 14.52 -34.90
C GLU A 256 1.08 13.26 -35.19
N HIS A 257 2.40 13.34 -35.41
CA HIS A 257 3.25 12.17 -35.65
C HIS A 257 3.49 11.32 -34.39
N ALA A 258 3.24 11.87 -33.19
CA ALA A 258 3.23 11.10 -31.94
C ALA A 258 1.92 10.32 -31.71
N VAL A 259 0.91 10.52 -32.55
CA VAL A 259 -0.40 9.86 -32.46
C VAL A 259 -0.53 8.84 -33.57
N THR A 260 -1.10 7.68 -33.25
CA THR A 260 -1.32 6.59 -34.20
C THR A 260 -2.31 6.97 -35.29
N SER A 261 -2.04 6.61 -36.54
CA SER A 261 -2.92 6.90 -37.68
C SER A 261 -4.32 6.32 -37.52
N CYS A 262 -4.46 5.15 -36.89
CA CYS A 262 -5.76 4.55 -36.59
C CYS A 262 -6.58 5.27 -35.50
N THR A 263 -6.04 6.31 -34.86
CA THR A 263 -6.79 7.18 -33.91
C THR A 263 -6.73 8.66 -34.27
N GLY A 264 -6.43 8.98 -35.54
CA GLY A 264 -6.46 10.34 -36.07
C GLY A 264 -5.14 11.11 -35.99
N GLY A 265 -4.01 10.41 -35.85
CA GLY A 265 -2.68 10.99 -35.99
C GLY A 265 -2.05 10.79 -37.38
N LEU A 266 -0.76 11.13 -37.48
CA LEU A 266 0.10 10.92 -38.65
C LEU A 266 1.23 9.91 -38.40
N GLY A 267 1.28 9.31 -37.20
CA GLY A 267 2.19 8.20 -36.87
C GLY A 267 1.73 6.86 -37.45
N ASN A 268 2.46 5.80 -37.12
CA ASN A 268 2.17 4.44 -37.54
C ASN A 268 0.85 3.90 -36.95
N GLN A 269 0.42 2.73 -37.40
CA GLN A 269 -0.70 2.00 -36.81
C GLN A 269 -0.38 1.60 -35.37
N SER A 270 -1.40 1.54 -34.49
CA SER A 270 -1.21 1.08 -33.11
C SER A 270 -0.61 -0.34 -33.04
N THR A 271 0.12 -0.60 -31.97
CA THR A 271 0.82 -1.87 -31.71
C THR A 271 0.10 -2.76 -30.69
N GLY A 272 -1.13 -2.37 -30.33
CA GLY A 272 -2.07 -3.07 -29.46
C GLY A 272 -3.47 -2.46 -29.62
N ASP A 273 -4.34 -2.69 -28.66
CA ASP A 273 -5.74 -2.23 -28.71
C ASP A 273 -5.88 -0.70 -28.54
N ASN A 274 -6.89 -0.10 -29.18
CA ASN A 274 -7.12 1.34 -29.10
C ASN A 274 -8.05 1.71 -27.94
N PHE A 275 -7.65 2.65 -27.09
CA PHE A 275 -8.54 3.33 -26.15
C PHE A 275 -9.39 4.35 -26.89
N HIS A 276 -10.67 4.03 -27.11
CA HIS A 276 -11.55 4.83 -27.97
C HIS A 276 -11.87 6.22 -27.39
N GLY A 277 -12.09 7.19 -28.28
CA GLY A 277 -12.42 8.58 -27.93
C GLY A 277 -11.23 9.52 -27.72
N PHE A 278 -10.00 9.01 -27.65
CA PHE A 278 -8.80 9.80 -27.40
C PHE A 278 -7.63 9.44 -28.35
N PRO A 279 -6.65 10.35 -28.56
CA PRO A 279 -5.45 10.05 -29.33
C PRO A 279 -4.62 8.96 -28.65
N ASN A 280 -4.34 7.86 -29.35
CA ASN A 280 -3.48 6.78 -28.88
C ASN A 280 -2.05 6.97 -29.40
N ILE A 281 -1.07 6.82 -28.52
CA ILE A 281 0.31 7.23 -28.73
C ILE A 281 1.09 6.23 -29.60
N ASP A 282 1.78 6.73 -30.63
CA ASP A 282 2.64 5.92 -31.48
C ASP A 282 3.99 5.64 -30.79
N HIS A 283 3.98 4.64 -29.90
CA HIS A 283 5.19 4.13 -29.26
C HIS A 283 6.22 3.54 -30.25
N SER A 284 5.93 3.38 -31.55
CA SER A 284 6.95 3.00 -32.53
C SER A 284 7.92 4.15 -32.85
N GLN A 285 7.54 5.41 -32.62
CA GLN A 285 8.42 6.57 -32.78
C GLN A 285 9.53 6.60 -31.73
N GLN A 286 10.78 6.79 -32.17
CA GLN A 286 11.93 6.86 -31.26
C GLN A 286 11.87 8.10 -30.33
N PHE A 287 11.36 9.23 -30.81
CA PHE A 287 11.26 10.45 -29.99
C PHE A 287 10.24 10.29 -28.86
N VAL A 288 9.06 9.72 -29.16
CA VAL A 288 8.03 9.37 -28.16
C VAL A 288 8.62 8.49 -27.06
N ARG A 289 9.35 7.42 -27.41
CA ARG A 289 9.92 6.52 -26.39
C ARG A 289 11.02 7.17 -25.57
N LYS A 290 11.89 7.97 -26.19
CA LYS A 290 12.92 8.77 -25.51
C LYS A 290 12.29 9.72 -24.48
N ASP A 291 11.25 10.43 -24.87
CA ASP A 291 10.58 11.44 -24.06
C ASP A 291 9.79 10.82 -22.90
N ILE A 292 9.06 9.72 -23.15
CA ILE A 292 8.41 8.93 -22.09
C ILE A 292 9.46 8.37 -21.12
N THR A 293 10.59 7.85 -21.62
CA THR A 293 11.68 7.34 -20.77
C THR A 293 12.25 8.44 -19.86
N ALA A 294 12.47 9.64 -20.40
CA ALA A 294 12.95 10.79 -19.62
C ALA A 294 11.93 11.22 -18.54
N TRP A 295 10.64 11.20 -18.85
CA TRP A 295 9.58 11.47 -17.87
C TRP A 295 9.49 10.41 -16.77
N LEU A 296 9.58 9.12 -17.11
CA LEU A 296 9.63 8.04 -16.12
C LEU A 296 10.88 8.11 -15.25
N GLN A 297 12.04 8.47 -15.82
CA GLN A 297 13.25 8.77 -15.06
C GLN A 297 13.06 9.96 -14.11
N TRP A 298 12.32 11.00 -14.51
CA TRP A 298 11.98 12.13 -13.65
C TRP A 298 11.04 11.74 -12.50
N LEU A 299 9.99 10.94 -12.75
CA LEU A 299 9.11 10.39 -11.69
C LEU A 299 9.91 9.63 -10.63
N ARG A 300 10.86 8.79 -11.08
CA ARG A 300 11.71 7.98 -10.20
C ARG A 300 12.76 8.77 -9.46
N ASN A 301 13.58 9.54 -10.18
CA ASN A 301 14.80 10.14 -9.63
C ASN A 301 14.54 11.51 -8.99
N SER A 302 13.51 12.24 -9.46
CA SER A 302 13.26 13.64 -9.08
C SER A 302 11.93 13.86 -8.34
N VAL A 303 10.92 13.01 -8.54
CA VAL A 303 9.62 13.10 -7.83
C VAL A 303 9.60 12.20 -6.60
N GLY A 304 10.12 10.97 -6.71
CA GLY A 304 10.34 10.05 -5.58
C GLY A 304 9.56 8.73 -5.65
N PHE A 305 8.94 8.41 -6.79
CA PHE A 305 8.32 7.10 -7.00
C PHE A 305 9.37 5.98 -7.12
N GLN A 306 9.01 4.77 -6.69
CA GLN A 306 9.95 3.63 -6.65
C GLN A 306 9.53 2.49 -7.57
N ASP A 307 8.23 2.22 -7.66
CA ASP A 307 7.61 1.13 -8.41
C ASP A 307 6.66 1.71 -9.48
N PHE A 308 6.28 0.94 -10.51
CA PHE A 308 5.32 1.37 -11.56
C PHE A 308 4.17 0.36 -11.78
N ARG A 309 2.94 0.84 -11.93
CA ARG A 309 1.79 0.13 -12.53
C ARG A 309 1.60 0.67 -13.94
N PHE A 310 1.74 -0.17 -14.96
CA PHE A 310 1.45 0.21 -16.35
C PHE A 310 -0.04 0.03 -16.64
N ASP A 311 -0.71 1.14 -16.90
CA ASP A 311 -2.12 1.23 -17.30
C ASP A 311 -2.35 0.62 -18.69
N PHE A 312 -3.52 0.00 -18.88
CA PHE A 312 -4.03 -0.52 -20.15
C PHE A 312 -2.92 -1.17 -21.01
N ALA A 313 -2.11 -2.03 -20.40
CA ALA A 313 -0.83 -2.48 -20.95
C ALA A 313 -0.94 -3.44 -22.16
N ARG A 314 -2.18 -3.70 -22.61
CA ARG A 314 -2.54 -4.36 -23.88
C ARG A 314 -2.58 -3.39 -25.07
N GLY A 315 -2.69 -2.09 -24.85
CA GLY A 315 -2.86 -1.09 -25.91
C GLY A 315 -1.60 -0.83 -26.73
N TYR A 316 -0.43 -1.23 -26.21
CA TYR A 316 0.87 -1.04 -26.82
C TYR A 316 1.78 -2.25 -26.58
N SER A 317 2.69 -2.50 -27.52
CA SER A 317 3.53 -3.70 -27.49
C SER A 317 4.42 -3.78 -26.25
N ALA A 318 4.41 -4.93 -25.57
CA ALA A 318 5.17 -5.21 -24.34
C ALA A 318 6.69 -4.94 -24.46
N LYS A 319 7.26 -4.97 -25.67
CA LYS A 319 8.66 -4.59 -25.92
C LYS A 319 8.97 -3.12 -25.56
N TYR A 320 7.97 -2.24 -25.59
CA TYR A 320 8.13 -0.85 -25.15
C TYR A 320 8.06 -0.73 -23.63
N VAL A 321 7.21 -1.53 -22.96
CA VAL A 321 7.22 -1.67 -21.49
C VAL A 321 8.60 -2.15 -21.02
N LYS A 322 9.24 -3.08 -21.74
CA LYS A 322 10.64 -3.46 -21.52
C LYS A 322 11.59 -2.24 -21.59
N GLU A 323 11.58 -1.51 -22.71
CA GLU A 323 12.44 -0.34 -22.94
C GLU A 323 12.27 0.73 -21.84
N TYR A 324 11.04 0.96 -21.38
CA TYR A 324 10.72 1.87 -20.28
C TYR A 324 11.24 1.38 -18.92
N ILE A 325 11.14 0.07 -18.62
CA ILE A 325 11.69 -0.50 -17.38
C ILE A 325 13.23 -0.49 -17.41
N GLU A 326 13.86 -0.80 -18.54
CA GLU A 326 15.33 -0.74 -18.69
C GLU A 326 15.86 0.70 -18.56
N GLY A 327 15.12 1.68 -19.10
CA GLY A 327 15.47 3.10 -19.05
C GLY A 327 15.24 3.77 -17.68
N ALA A 328 14.09 3.56 -17.04
CA ALA A 328 13.72 4.22 -15.78
C ALA A 328 14.05 3.41 -14.52
N LYS A 329 14.26 2.09 -14.67
CA LYS A 329 14.75 1.16 -13.65
C LYS A 329 13.90 1.02 -12.36
N PRO A 330 12.54 1.00 -12.41
CA PRO A 330 11.72 0.85 -11.22
C PRO A 330 12.09 -0.41 -10.41
N LEU A 331 11.96 -0.34 -9.08
CA LEU A 331 12.33 -1.44 -8.18
C LEU A 331 11.35 -2.63 -8.29
N PHE A 332 10.11 -2.35 -8.68
CA PHE A 332 9.10 -3.33 -9.04
C PHE A 332 8.18 -2.76 -10.13
N SER A 333 7.65 -3.61 -11.00
CA SER A 333 6.70 -3.22 -12.04
C SER A 333 5.58 -4.26 -12.18
N VAL A 334 4.36 -3.78 -12.37
CA VAL A 334 3.18 -4.60 -12.72
C VAL A 334 2.46 -4.01 -13.93
N GLY A 335 2.03 -4.85 -14.87
CA GLY A 335 1.19 -4.43 -15.99
C GLY A 335 -0.26 -4.85 -15.83
N GLU A 336 -1.17 -3.98 -16.23
CA GLU A 336 -2.56 -4.33 -16.48
C GLU A 336 -2.73 -4.91 -17.89
N TYR A 337 -2.46 -6.22 -18.01
CA TYR A 337 -2.89 -6.99 -19.16
C TYR A 337 -4.27 -7.61 -18.86
N TRP A 338 -5.32 -6.79 -18.91
CA TRP A 338 -6.70 -7.25 -18.74
C TRP A 338 -7.29 -7.66 -20.09
N ASP A 339 -7.62 -8.95 -20.24
CA ASP A 339 -8.31 -9.46 -21.42
C ASP A 339 -9.53 -10.30 -21.07
N SER A 340 -10.35 -10.62 -22.07
CA SER A 340 -11.55 -11.44 -21.90
C SER A 340 -11.16 -12.88 -21.57
N CYS A 341 -11.63 -13.37 -20.42
CA CYS A 341 -11.60 -14.80 -20.11
C CYS A 341 -12.37 -15.63 -21.15
N ASN A 342 -12.14 -16.94 -21.17
CA ASN A 342 -12.92 -17.87 -21.99
C ASN A 342 -14.33 -18.03 -21.39
N TYR A 343 -15.36 -17.90 -22.22
CA TYR A 343 -16.76 -18.14 -21.85
C TYR A 343 -17.42 -19.07 -22.85
N ASN A 344 -18.20 -20.02 -22.34
CA ASN A 344 -19.19 -20.76 -23.11
C ASN A 344 -20.58 -20.13 -22.94
N GLY A 345 -21.59 -20.64 -23.68
CA GLY A 345 -22.97 -20.13 -23.65
C GLY A 345 -23.71 -20.28 -22.31
N HIS A 346 -23.06 -20.83 -21.28
CA HIS A 346 -23.59 -21.00 -19.92
C HIS A 346 -22.73 -20.32 -18.84
N GLY A 347 -21.66 -19.61 -19.22
CA GLY A 347 -20.83 -18.82 -18.30
C GLY A 347 -19.33 -19.04 -18.49
N LEU A 348 -18.55 -18.67 -17.46
CA LEU A 348 -17.08 -18.78 -17.46
C LEU A 348 -16.64 -20.24 -17.65
N ASP A 349 -15.78 -20.50 -18.62
CA ASP A 349 -15.19 -21.83 -18.80
C ASP A 349 -14.36 -22.25 -17.59
N TYR A 350 -14.30 -23.56 -17.33
CA TYR A 350 -13.42 -24.12 -16.31
C TYR A 350 -11.94 -24.00 -16.73
N ASN A 351 -11.61 -24.25 -18.01
CA ASN A 351 -10.26 -24.07 -18.52
C ASN A 351 -10.03 -22.62 -18.99
N GLN A 352 -9.09 -21.95 -18.33
CA GLN A 352 -8.64 -20.58 -18.65
C GLN A 352 -7.16 -20.54 -19.07
N ASP A 353 -6.58 -21.67 -19.49
CA ASP A 353 -5.18 -21.80 -19.95
C ASP A 353 -4.86 -20.78 -21.05
N ASN A 354 -5.74 -20.65 -22.04
CA ASN A 354 -5.59 -19.64 -23.09
C ASN A 354 -5.55 -18.20 -22.55
N HIS A 355 -6.20 -17.89 -21.42
CA HIS A 355 -6.16 -16.56 -20.81
C HIS A 355 -4.87 -16.35 -20.02
N ARG A 356 -4.49 -17.28 -19.13
CA ARG A 356 -3.20 -17.19 -18.40
C ARG A 356 -1.99 -17.22 -19.35
N GLN A 357 -2.06 -17.94 -20.47
CA GLN A 357 -1.02 -17.93 -21.49
C GLN A 357 -0.85 -16.56 -22.16
N ARG A 358 -1.92 -15.81 -22.45
CA ARG A 358 -1.80 -14.47 -23.04
C ARG A 358 -1.11 -13.49 -22.08
N ILE A 359 -1.37 -13.60 -20.78
CA ILE A 359 -0.65 -12.82 -19.76
C ILE A 359 0.84 -13.23 -19.69
N ILE A 360 1.17 -14.53 -19.75
CA ILE A 360 2.58 -14.99 -19.83
C ILE A 360 3.28 -14.44 -21.07
N ASN A 361 2.65 -14.53 -22.25
CA ASN A 361 3.20 -14.01 -23.50
C ASN A 361 3.51 -12.50 -23.41
N TRP A 362 2.68 -11.73 -22.70
CA TRP A 362 2.93 -10.32 -22.42
C TRP A 362 4.12 -10.13 -21.45
N ILE A 363 4.19 -10.91 -20.35
CA ILE A 363 5.32 -10.89 -19.39
C ILE A 363 6.65 -11.18 -20.10
N ASP A 364 6.71 -12.23 -20.92
CA ASP A 364 7.89 -12.56 -21.73
C ASP A 364 8.21 -11.45 -22.73
N GLY A 365 7.18 -10.82 -23.32
CA GLY A 365 7.31 -9.62 -24.15
C GLY A 365 7.93 -8.42 -23.43
N THR A 366 7.76 -8.30 -22.11
CA THR A 366 8.49 -7.30 -21.28
C THR A 366 9.95 -7.68 -21.00
N GLY A 367 10.47 -8.74 -21.63
CA GLY A 367 11.77 -9.33 -21.28
C GLY A 367 11.78 -9.96 -19.90
N GLN A 368 10.62 -10.39 -19.40
CA GLN A 368 10.42 -10.85 -18.01
C GLN A 368 10.84 -9.79 -16.97
N LEU A 369 10.77 -8.50 -17.29
CA LEU A 369 11.08 -7.45 -16.32
C LEU A 369 9.85 -7.10 -15.47
N SER A 370 8.65 -7.05 -16.07
CA SER A 370 7.42 -6.79 -15.33
C SER A 370 6.85 -8.05 -14.64
N THR A 371 5.92 -7.82 -13.70
CA THR A 371 4.86 -8.76 -13.31
C THR A 371 3.56 -8.36 -14.00
N ALA A 372 2.48 -9.13 -13.83
CA ALA A 372 1.14 -8.74 -14.30
C ALA A 372 0.07 -9.06 -13.24
N PHE A 373 -1.04 -8.31 -13.28
CA PHE A 373 -2.21 -8.63 -12.47
C PHE A 373 -2.84 -9.95 -12.91
N ASP A 374 -3.15 -10.84 -11.96
CA ASP A 374 -3.75 -12.15 -12.25
C ASP A 374 -5.27 -12.07 -12.43
N PHE A 375 -5.68 -11.42 -13.52
CA PHE A 375 -7.08 -11.36 -13.96
C PHE A 375 -7.70 -12.76 -14.14
N THR A 376 -6.87 -13.80 -14.39
CA THR A 376 -7.33 -15.19 -14.48
C THR A 376 -7.80 -15.71 -13.11
N THR A 377 -6.99 -15.53 -12.06
CA THR A 377 -7.38 -15.88 -10.69
C THR A 377 -8.58 -15.05 -10.23
N LYS A 378 -8.60 -13.74 -10.50
CA LYS A 378 -9.76 -12.86 -10.22
C LYS A 378 -11.06 -13.42 -10.79
N GLY A 379 -11.11 -13.70 -12.10
CA GLY A 379 -12.32 -14.18 -12.77
C GLY A 379 -12.76 -15.56 -12.29
N ILE A 380 -11.82 -16.51 -12.13
CA ILE A 380 -12.16 -17.85 -11.66
C ILE A 380 -12.63 -17.83 -10.20
N LEU A 381 -11.96 -17.06 -9.33
CA LEU A 381 -12.32 -16.96 -7.92
C LEU A 381 -13.71 -16.35 -7.74
N GLN A 382 -14.06 -15.35 -8.55
CA GLN A 382 -15.37 -14.69 -8.51
C GLN A 382 -16.54 -15.62 -8.87
N GLU A 383 -16.35 -16.60 -9.76
CA GLU A 383 -17.33 -17.67 -9.97
C GLU A 383 -17.21 -18.79 -8.92
N ALA A 384 -15.99 -19.12 -8.47
CA ALA A 384 -15.74 -20.20 -7.52
C ALA A 384 -16.43 -19.96 -6.17
N VAL A 385 -16.44 -18.72 -5.65
CA VAL A 385 -17.11 -18.40 -4.39
C VAL A 385 -18.65 -18.51 -4.47
N LYS A 386 -19.24 -18.61 -5.67
CA LYS A 386 -20.68 -18.86 -5.88
C LYS A 386 -21.03 -20.36 -5.79
N GLY A 387 -20.47 -21.07 -4.79
CA GLY A 387 -20.67 -22.51 -4.60
C GLY A 387 -20.00 -23.40 -5.66
N GLN A 388 -18.95 -22.91 -6.33
CA GLN A 388 -18.21 -23.61 -7.38
C GLN A 388 -16.72 -23.75 -7.03
N LEU A 389 -16.39 -23.97 -5.75
CA LEU A 389 -15.00 -23.96 -5.26
C LEU A 389 -14.12 -25.07 -5.87
N TRP A 390 -14.72 -26.08 -6.50
CA TRP A 390 -14.05 -27.05 -7.39
C TRP A 390 -13.26 -26.39 -8.53
N ARG A 391 -13.64 -25.18 -8.97
CA ARG A 391 -12.93 -24.40 -9.99
C ARG A 391 -11.49 -24.03 -9.58
N LEU A 392 -11.18 -23.97 -8.28
CA LEU A 392 -9.88 -23.53 -7.75
C LEU A 392 -8.75 -24.56 -7.87
N ARG A 393 -8.98 -25.66 -8.59
CA ARG A 393 -7.97 -26.68 -8.92
C ARG A 393 -8.05 -27.00 -10.41
N ASP A 394 -6.94 -26.85 -11.14
CA ASP A 394 -6.82 -27.26 -12.55
C ASP A 394 -6.63 -28.78 -12.69
N PRO A 395 -6.69 -29.35 -13.92
CA PRO A 395 -6.55 -30.80 -14.13
C PRO A 395 -5.19 -31.38 -13.69
N GLN A 396 -4.18 -30.53 -13.47
CA GLN A 396 -2.85 -30.90 -12.99
C GLN A 396 -2.70 -30.73 -11.47
N GLY A 397 -3.79 -30.39 -10.76
CA GLY A 397 -3.83 -30.25 -9.31
C GLY A 397 -3.32 -28.90 -8.78
N LYS A 398 -3.11 -27.91 -9.65
CA LYS A 398 -2.55 -26.59 -9.32
C LYS A 398 -3.64 -25.51 -9.24
N PRO A 399 -3.32 -24.31 -8.71
CA PRO A 399 -4.19 -23.14 -8.90
C PRO A 399 -4.44 -22.86 -10.39
N PRO A 400 -5.64 -22.42 -10.79
CA PRO A 400 -6.04 -22.36 -12.20
C PRO A 400 -5.72 -21.04 -12.91
N GLY A 401 -5.30 -19.99 -12.18
CA GLY A 401 -4.87 -18.72 -12.76
C GLY A 401 -3.38 -18.65 -13.10
N LEU A 402 -2.87 -17.44 -13.34
CA LEU A 402 -1.45 -17.20 -13.62
C LEU A 402 -0.57 -17.69 -12.46
N MET A 403 -1.03 -17.53 -11.22
CA MET A 403 -0.32 -17.98 -10.02
C MET A 403 -0.02 -19.50 -9.98
N GLY A 404 -0.76 -20.32 -10.74
CA GLY A 404 -0.48 -21.76 -10.86
C GLY A 404 0.65 -22.12 -11.82
N TRP A 405 1.01 -21.21 -12.72
CA TRP A 405 2.08 -21.39 -13.70
C TRP A 405 3.32 -20.55 -13.36
N TRP A 406 3.14 -19.29 -12.95
CA TRP A 406 4.23 -18.37 -12.63
C TRP A 406 3.92 -17.47 -11.41
N PRO A 407 3.88 -18.04 -10.19
CA PRO A 407 3.47 -17.31 -8.98
C PRO A 407 4.33 -16.08 -8.71
N SER A 408 5.64 -16.12 -8.98
CA SER A 408 6.53 -14.96 -8.83
C SER A 408 6.36 -13.86 -9.90
N ARG A 409 5.35 -13.95 -10.77
CA ARG A 409 4.95 -12.91 -11.73
C ARG A 409 3.46 -12.55 -11.65
N ALA A 410 2.71 -13.19 -10.75
CA ALA A 410 1.28 -12.99 -10.56
C ALA A 410 1.03 -12.02 -9.40
N VAL A 411 0.43 -10.87 -9.69
CA VAL A 411 -0.13 -9.96 -8.68
C VAL A 411 -1.61 -10.28 -8.52
N THR A 412 -1.93 -11.10 -7.51
CA THR A 412 -3.31 -11.51 -7.18
C THR A 412 -4.05 -10.40 -6.41
N PHE A 413 -5.32 -10.20 -6.73
CA PHE A 413 -6.19 -9.18 -6.12
C PHE A 413 -7.65 -9.67 -6.08
N LEU A 414 -8.50 -9.05 -5.25
CA LEU A 414 -9.94 -9.37 -5.17
C LEU A 414 -10.79 -8.40 -6.00
N ASP A 415 -10.52 -7.09 -5.87
CA ASP A 415 -11.08 -6.04 -6.72
C ASP A 415 -10.05 -4.90 -6.89
N ASN A 416 -10.15 -4.18 -8.00
CA ASN A 416 -9.47 -2.91 -8.24
C ASN A 416 -10.52 -1.77 -8.31
N HIS A 417 -10.16 -0.60 -8.84
CA HIS A 417 -11.07 0.55 -9.01
C HIS A 417 -12.08 0.42 -10.17
N ASP A 418 -11.92 -0.55 -11.06
CA ASP A 418 -12.79 -0.84 -12.22
C ASP A 418 -13.72 -2.01 -11.95
N THR A 419 -13.16 -3.12 -11.48
CA THR A 419 -13.93 -4.32 -11.15
C THR A 419 -14.86 -4.06 -9.97
N GLY A 420 -14.37 -3.36 -8.94
CA GLY A 420 -15.14 -2.92 -7.78
C GLY A 420 -15.41 -1.41 -7.76
N SER A 421 -15.34 -0.80 -6.58
CA SER A 421 -15.63 0.62 -6.35
C SER A 421 -17.01 1.04 -6.91
N THR A 422 -17.13 2.24 -7.48
CA THR A 422 -18.38 2.76 -8.08
C THR A 422 -18.49 2.48 -9.59
N GLN A 423 -17.44 1.96 -10.23
CA GLN A 423 -17.51 1.45 -11.61
C GLN A 423 -18.16 0.07 -11.69
N ALA A 424 -17.83 -0.80 -10.72
CA ALA A 424 -18.44 -2.11 -10.50
C ALA A 424 -18.56 -2.96 -11.78
N HIS A 425 -17.55 -2.94 -12.64
CA HIS A 425 -17.55 -3.69 -13.91
C HIS A 425 -17.46 -5.20 -13.70
N TRP A 426 -16.90 -5.66 -12.58
CA TRP A 426 -16.74 -7.09 -12.27
C TRP A 426 -16.58 -7.35 -10.75
N PRO A 427 -17.55 -6.99 -9.90
CA PRO A 427 -17.34 -6.86 -8.45
C PRO A 427 -17.25 -8.22 -7.74
N PHE A 428 -16.38 -8.28 -6.73
CA PHE A 428 -16.19 -9.46 -5.89
C PHE A 428 -17.21 -9.51 -4.73
N PRO A 429 -17.70 -10.70 -4.32
CA PRO A 429 -18.55 -10.84 -3.14
C PRO A 429 -17.85 -10.36 -1.85
N SER A 430 -18.54 -9.57 -1.03
CA SER A 430 -17.99 -8.61 -0.05
C SER A 430 -17.23 -9.15 1.17
N ASN A 431 -16.88 -10.43 1.24
CA ASN A 431 -16.64 -11.12 2.51
C ASN A 431 -15.21 -11.68 2.67
N HIS A 432 -14.42 -11.05 3.56
CA HIS A 432 -13.18 -11.52 4.22
C HIS A 432 -11.84 -11.47 3.44
N ILE A 433 -10.77 -11.10 4.15
CA ILE A 433 -9.34 -11.02 3.71
C ILE A 433 -8.44 -11.33 4.93
N LEU A 434 -7.24 -11.90 4.71
CA LEU A 434 -6.20 -12.16 5.72
C LEU A 434 -4.77 -12.04 5.15
N GLU A 435 -3.76 -11.98 6.04
CA GLU A 435 -2.34 -11.69 5.74
C GLU A 435 -1.40 -12.87 6.09
N ASP A 436 -0.07 -12.68 6.05
CA ASP A 436 1.01 -13.66 6.30
C ASP A 436 1.19 -14.83 5.29
N ILE A 437 1.03 -14.55 3.99
CA ILE A 437 1.41 -15.44 2.88
C ILE A 437 2.28 -14.67 1.86
N HIS A 438 3.23 -15.35 1.18
CA HIS A 438 4.14 -14.73 0.20
C HIS A 438 4.09 -15.44 -1.17
N SER A 439 4.41 -14.73 -2.27
CA SER A 439 4.23 -15.17 -3.68
C SER A 439 5.15 -16.30 -4.15
N ARG A 440 5.84 -16.97 -3.22
CA ARG A 440 6.69 -18.15 -3.46
C ARG A 440 6.33 -19.33 -2.54
N SER A 441 5.32 -19.19 -1.67
CA SER A 441 4.81 -20.30 -0.86
C SER A 441 4.27 -21.42 -1.75
N SER A 442 4.70 -22.66 -1.52
CA SER A 442 4.17 -23.83 -2.20
C SER A 442 2.71 -24.07 -1.82
N ILE A 443 1.80 -24.09 -2.79
CA ILE A 443 0.38 -24.37 -2.55
C ILE A 443 0.11 -25.84 -2.83
N ARG A 444 -0.32 -26.58 -1.81
CA ARG A 444 -0.85 -27.95 -1.92
C ARG A 444 -2.34 -27.92 -1.63
N ILE A 445 -3.14 -28.04 -2.69
CA ILE A 445 -4.60 -28.18 -2.58
C ILE A 445 -4.91 -29.53 -1.94
N MET A 446 -5.74 -29.53 -0.91
CA MET A 446 -6.17 -30.72 -0.16
C MET A 446 -7.58 -31.13 -0.59
N GLU A 447 -8.54 -30.20 -0.50
CA GLU A 447 -9.90 -30.39 -1.02
C GLU A 447 -10.27 -29.31 -2.04
N ALA A 448 -11.11 -29.70 -3.01
CA ALA A 448 -11.70 -28.79 -4.00
C ALA A 448 -13.05 -29.37 -4.47
N GLN A 449 -14.07 -29.13 -3.65
CA GLN A 449 -15.47 -29.56 -3.78
C GLN A 449 -16.37 -28.31 -3.95
N PRO A 450 -17.67 -28.42 -4.30
CA PRO A 450 -18.53 -27.25 -4.50
C PRO A 450 -18.59 -26.28 -3.31
N ASN A 451 -18.70 -26.80 -2.09
CA ASN A 451 -18.83 -26.04 -0.84
C ASN A 451 -17.57 -26.07 0.05
N LEU A 452 -16.44 -26.58 -0.43
CA LEU A 452 -15.19 -26.65 0.33
C LEU A 452 -13.98 -26.60 -0.61
N TYR A 453 -13.12 -25.59 -0.41
CA TYR A 453 -11.73 -25.65 -0.83
C TYR A 453 -10.83 -25.57 0.40
N SER A 454 -9.80 -26.40 0.47
CA SER A 454 -8.76 -26.29 1.49
C SER A 454 -7.37 -26.52 0.91
N ALA A 455 -6.39 -25.81 1.44
CA ALA A 455 -5.01 -25.86 0.96
C ALA A 455 -4.00 -25.64 2.09
N ILE A 456 -2.86 -26.31 1.97
CA ILE A 456 -1.64 -26.04 2.75
C ILE A 456 -0.77 -25.09 1.92
N ILE A 457 -0.20 -24.06 2.56
CA ILE A 457 0.51 -22.95 1.93
C ILE A 457 1.87 -22.80 2.63
N GLY A 458 2.94 -23.06 1.89
CA GLY A 458 4.25 -23.36 2.48
C GLY A 458 4.18 -24.63 3.32
N GLU A 459 4.89 -24.64 4.45
CA GLU A 459 4.85 -25.76 5.42
C GLU A 459 4.00 -25.45 6.66
N ASN A 460 3.72 -24.17 6.93
CA ASN A 460 3.30 -23.66 8.24
C ASN A 460 1.92 -22.96 8.24
N VAL A 461 1.27 -22.78 7.08
CA VAL A 461 -0.08 -22.22 6.99
C VAL A 461 -0.99 -23.24 6.30
N CYS A 462 -2.23 -23.38 6.76
CA CYS A 462 -3.28 -23.99 5.95
C CYS A 462 -4.62 -23.29 6.16
N MET A 463 -5.49 -23.37 5.16
CA MET A 463 -6.76 -22.65 5.14
C MET A 463 -7.90 -23.50 4.57
N LYS A 464 -9.14 -23.18 4.94
CA LYS A 464 -10.36 -23.54 4.19
C LYS A 464 -11.19 -22.33 3.84
N ILE A 465 -11.92 -22.42 2.73
CA ILE A 465 -13.07 -21.56 2.40
C ILE A 465 -14.27 -22.43 2.00
N GLY A 466 -15.47 -21.88 2.15
CA GLY A 466 -16.76 -22.56 1.96
C GLY A 466 -17.31 -23.18 3.25
N ASP A 467 -18.57 -23.58 3.23
CA ASP A 467 -19.30 -24.07 4.40
C ASP A 467 -18.93 -25.50 4.82
N GLY A 468 -18.41 -26.32 3.91
CA GLY A 468 -18.05 -27.72 4.18
C GLY A 468 -17.01 -27.86 5.29
N SER A 469 -17.22 -28.80 6.21
CA SER A 469 -16.33 -29.00 7.36
C SER A 469 -14.96 -29.54 6.94
N TRP A 470 -13.89 -28.86 7.38
CA TRP A 470 -12.51 -29.29 7.21
C TRP A 470 -11.64 -28.68 8.30
N CYS A 471 -10.62 -29.43 8.72
CA CYS A 471 -9.51 -28.97 9.55
C CYS A 471 -8.25 -29.78 9.17
N PRO A 472 -7.04 -29.25 9.43
CA PRO A 472 -5.82 -30.01 9.19
C PRO A 472 -5.70 -31.20 10.16
N THR A 473 -5.04 -32.26 9.69
CA THR A 473 -4.63 -33.38 10.54
C THR A 473 -3.25 -33.09 11.14
N GLY A 474 -3.14 -33.24 12.47
CA GLY A 474 -1.93 -32.94 13.24
C GLY A 474 -2.27 -32.24 14.56
N ARG A 475 -1.37 -32.31 15.55
CA ARG A 475 -1.49 -31.55 16.82
C ARG A 475 -0.66 -30.26 16.82
N GLU A 476 0.22 -30.12 15.83
CA GLU A 476 1.04 -28.96 15.54
C GLU A 476 0.22 -27.78 14.98
N TRP A 477 -0.98 -28.03 14.45
CA TRP A 477 -1.82 -27.00 13.86
C TRP A 477 -2.69 -26.29 14.90
N SER A 478 -2.40 -25.01 15.13
CA SER A 478 -3.22 -24.09 15.93
C SER A 478 -4.19 -23.30 15.05
N LEU A 479 -5.43 -23.05 15.50
CA LEU A 479 -6.36 -22.18 14.77
C LEU A 479 -5.93 -20.72 14.99
N ALA A 480 -5.41 -20.08 13.94
CA ALA A 480 -4.97 -18.70 14.00
C ALA A 480 -6.17 -17.73 13.93
N THR A 481 -7.17 -18.05 13.11
CA THR A 481 -8.34 -17.18 12.86
C THR A 481 -9.44 -17.91 12.07
N CYS A 482 -10.69 -17.47 12.21
CA CYS A 482 -11.85 -17.98 11.46
C CYS A 482 -12.97 -16.96 11.38
N GLY A 483 -13.85 -17.13 10.39
CA GLY A 483 -15.06 -16.33 10.22
C GLY A 483 -16.11 -17.07 9.40
N HIS A 484 -17.08 -16.33 8.85
CA HIS A 484 -18.12 -16.94 8.04
C HIS A 484 -17.53 -17.49 6.74
N GLY A 485 -17.73 -18.78 6.48
CA GLY A 485 -17.21 -19.45 5.30
C GLY A 485 -15.68 -19.56 5.21
N TYR A 486 -14.88 -19.31 6.27
CA TYR A 486 -13.43 -19.51 6.24
C TYR A 486 -12.79 -19.87 7.60
N ALA A 487 -11.64 -20.53 7.56
CA ALA A 487 -10.76 -20.73 8.72
C ALA A 487 -9.29 -20.90 8.28
N VAL A 488 -8.35 -20.46 9.12
CA VAL A 488 -6.89 -20.52 8.88
C VAL A 488 -6.18 -21.04 10.13
N TRP A 489 -5.25 -21.97 9.91
CA TRP A 489 -4.39 -22.56 10.95
C TRP A 489 -2.92 -22.30 10.66
N GLN A 490 -2.12 -22.25 11.71
CA GLN A 490 -0.67 -22.07 11.68
C GLN A 490 0.04 -23.13 12.54
N LYS A 491 1.28 -23.49 12.17
CA LYS A 491 2.22 -24.27 12.99
C LYS A 491 3.17 -23.37 13.78
#